data_AF-A0A961XBW2-F1
#
_entry.id   AF-A0A961XBW2-F1
#
_cell.length_a   1.000
_cell.length_b   1.000
_cell.length_c   1.000
_cell.angle_alpha   90.00
_cell.angle_beta   90.00
_cell.angle_gamma   90.00
#
_symmetry.space_group_name_H-M   'P 1'
#
loop_
_entity.id
_entity.type
_entity.pdbx_description
1 polymer ?
#
loop_
_entity_poly.entity_id
_entity_poly.type
_entity_poly.pdbx_seq_one_letter_code
_entity_poly.pdbx_strand_id
1 'polypeptide(L)'
;MKHVTYRKFMRLLAPFISAQTGLERSDYAVVSVMREPVDWLGSWYRYRTRDQLKAAHKNKKNYTGDVSFEDFVCEVLKPKAERATFANVGSPCGVALNHDGSIGIDRIYPYEDLSGLHAFIEERTGAPVETKQMNTSPVRTLELSDETRSRLRDQWRFAFDLHESLNPDGSLDPRFRSSNAGAVEEGP
;
A
#
# COMPACT_ATOMS: atom_id res chain seq x y z
N MET A 1 -4.08 -6.50 -15.58
CA MET A 1 -3.86 -7.26 -14.33
C MET A 1 -4.16 -6.33 -13.16
N LYS A 2 -5.02 -6.71 -12.21
CA LYS A 2 -5.24 -5.93 -10.97
C LYS A 2 -4.07 -6.16 -10.00
N HIS A 3 -3.86 -5.28 -9.02
CA HIS A 3 -2.83 -5.46 -7.99
C HIS A 3 -2.90 -6.86 -7.35
N VAL A 4 -1.75 -7.51 -7.20
CA VAL A 4 -1.61 -8.84 -6.59
C VAL A 4 -0.64 -8.69 -5.41
N THR A 5 -0.98 -9.28 -4.26
CA THR A 5 -0.05 -9.31 -3.11
C THR A 5 1.14 -10.20 -3.43
N TYR A 6 2.31 -9.93 -2.86
CA TYR A 6 3.51 -10.73 -3.08
C TYR A 6 3.28 -12.21 -2.78
N ARG A 7 2.61 -12.51 -1.67
CA ARG A 7 2.20 -13.89 -1.31
C ARG A 7 1.40 -14.56 -2.42
N LYS A 8 0.42 -13.85 -3.01
CA LYS A 8 -0.41 -14.39 -4.09
C LYS A 8 0.37 -14.50 -5.40
N PHE A 9 1.28 -13.57 -5.67
CA PHE A 9 2.19 -13.64 -6.80
C PHE A 9 3.05 -14.90 -6.72
N MET A 10 3.74 -15.13 -5.59
CA MET A 10 4.59 -16.30 -5.40
C MET A 10 3.83 -17.62 -5.45
N ARG A 11 2.60 -17.66 -4.93
CA ARG A 11 1.79 -18.89 -4.91
C ARG A 11 1.18 -19.24 -6.26
N LEU A 12 0.78 -18.25 -7.06
CA LEU A 12 -0.05 -18.48 -8.25
C LEU A 12 0.63 -18.07 -9.55
N LEU A 13 1.30 -16.91 -9.57
CA LEU A 13 1.85 -16.33 -10.80
C LEU A 13 3.27 -16.80 -11.07
N ALA A 14 4.14 -16.84 -10.06
CA ALA A 14 5.52 -17.30 -10.25
C ALA A 14 5.60 -18.74 -10.82
N PRO A 15 4.84 -19.73 -10.30
CA PRO A 15 4.84 -21.09 -10.87
C PRO A 15 4.25 -21.12 -12.28
N PHE A 16 3.23 -20.30 -12.55
CA PHE A 16 2.64 -20.19 -13.88
C PHE A 16 3.62 -19.59 -14.90
N ILE A 17 4.36 -18.55 -14.53
CA ILE A 17 5.38 -17.92 -15.39
C ILE A 17 6.48 -18.93 -15.72
N SER A 18 7.04 -19.62 -14.71
CA SER A 18 8.05 -20.65 -14.93
C SER A 18 7.53 -21.76 -15.85
N ALA A 19 6.32 -22.28 -15.60
CA ALA A 19 5.75 -23.34 -16.43
C ALA A 19 5.47 -22.92 -17.89
N GLN A 20 5.14 -21.66 -18.16
CA GLN A 20 4.81 -21.18 -19.50
C GLN A 20 6.02 -20.65 -20.28
N THR A 21 7.06 -20.17 -19.61
CA THR A 21 8.17 -19.44 -20.24
C THR A 21 9.54 -20.02 -19.96
N GLY A 22 9.67 -20.89 -18.95
CA GLY A 22 10.94 -21.35 -18.41
C GLY A 22 11.69 -20.32 -17.56
N LEU A 23 11.11 -19.12 -17.33
CA LEU A 23 11.71 -18.08 -16.50
C LEU A 23 11.49 -18.38 -15.02
N GLU A 24 12.58 -18.44 -14.28
CA GLU A 24 12.61 -18.62 -12.84
C GLU A 24 12.47 -17.28 -12.11
N ARG A 25 12.26 -17.33 -10.79
CA ARG A 25 12.04 -16.13 -9.97
C ARG A 25 13.19 -15.12 -10.05
N SER A 26 14.42 -15.59 -10.28
CA SER A 26 15.61 -14.76 -10.47
C SER A 26 15.60 -13.94 -11.76
N ASP A 27 14.78 -14.31 -12.74
CA ASP A 27 14.89 -13.79 -14.10
C ASP A 27 14.04 -12.52 -14.32
N TYR A 28 13.19 -12.18 -13.36
CA TYR A 28 12.34 -10.99 -13.41
C TYR A 28 12.34 -10.25 -12.08
N ALA A 29 12.02 -8.97 -12.14
CA ALA A 29 11.82 -8.14 -10.96
C ALA A 29 10.33 -8.04 -10.62
N VAL A 30 10.00 -8.18 -9.34
CA VAL A 30 8.72 -7.81 -8.75
C VAL A 30 8.90 -6.46 -8.09
N VAL A 31 8.11 -5.47 -8.50
CA VAL A 31 8.21 -4.10 -7.99
C VAL A 31 6.86 -3.63 -7.45
N SER A 32 6.89 -2.67 -6.53
CA SER A 32 5.70 -2.00 -5.99
C SER A 32 5.93 -0.50 -5.85
N VAL A 33 4.84 0.21 -5.59
CA VAL A 33 4.85 1.63 -5.25
C VAL A 33 4.19 1.80 -3.89
N MET A 34 4.82 2.55 -3.00
CA MET A 34 4.32 2.83 -1.66
C MET A 34 4.17 4.33 -1.47
N ARG A 35 3.00 4.73 -0.98
CA ARG A 35 2.70 6.12 -0.61
C ARG A 35 2.98 6.32 0.87
N GLU A 36 3.27 7.55 1.27
CA GLU A 36 3.37 7.94 2.68
C GLU A 36 2.13 7.44 3.46
N PRO A 37 2.30 6.83 4.65
CA PRO A 37 1.19 6.18 5.37
C PRO A 37 -0.05 7.05 5.64
N VAL A 38 0.11 8.33 6.01
CA VAL A 38 -1.02 9.25 6.24
C VAL A 38 -1.69 9.60 4.90
N ASP A 39 -0.93 9.90 3.87
CA ASP A 39 -1.45 10.18 2.53
C ASP A 39 -2.15 8.97 1.90
N TRP A 40 -1.70 7.76 2.22
CA TRP A 40 -2.35 6.50 1.85
C TRP A 40 -3.71 6.35 2.53
N LEU A 41 -3.80 6.64 3.83
CA LEU A 41 -5.07 6.70 4.55
C LEU A 41 -5.98 7.78 3.99
N GLY A 42 -5.44 8.96 3.68
CA GLY A 42 -6.17 10.04 3.04
C GLY A 42 -6.75 9.66 1.68
N SER A 43 -6.00 8.87 0.89
CA SER A 43 -6.49 8.32 -0.37
C SER A 43 -7.69 7.39 -0.17
N TRP A 44 -7.63 6.48 0.81
CA TRP A 44 -8.75 5.63 1.18
C TRP A 44 -9.95 6.40 1.69
N TYR A 45 -9.71 7.38 2.56
CA TYR A 45 -10.73 8.24 3.10
C TYR A 45 -11.48 8.94 1.97
N ARG A 46 -10.80 9.64 1.06
CA ARG A 46 -11.42 10.31 -0.10
C ARG A 46 -12.04 9.34 -1.12
N TYR A 47 -11.45 8.16 -1.31
CA TYR A 47 -12.05 7.14 -2.18
C TYR A 47 -13.41 6.69 -1.62
N ARG A 48 -13.51 6.57 -0.29
CA ARG A 48 -14.72 6.17 0.42
C ARG A 48 -15.75 7.30 0.61
N THR A 49 -15.45 8.54 0.21
CA THR A 49 -16.42 9.65 0.20
C THR A 49 -17.23 9.80 -1.09
N ARG A 50 -16.99 8.95 -2.10
CA ARG A 50 -17.66 9.07 -3.42
C ARG A 50 -19.17 8.79 -3.31
N ASP A 51 -20.00 9.63 -3.91
CA ASP A 51 -21.47 9.53 -3.84
C ASP A 51 -22.04 8.21 -4.38
N GLN A 52 -21.32 7.55 -5.28
CA GLN A 52 -21.65 6.20 -5.76
C GLN A 52 -21.69 5.16 -4.63
N LEU A 53 -20.93 5.35 -3.54
CA LEU A 53 -20.97 4.51 -2.34
C LEU A 53 -22.14 4.87 -1.42
N LYS A 54 -22.58 6.13 -1.43
CA LYS A 54 -23.76 6.62 -0.69
C LYS A 54 -25.06 6.02 -1.25
N ALA A 55 -25.16 5.93 -2.58
CA ALA A 55 -26.32 5.39 -3.29
C ALA A 55 -26.38 3.84 -3.30
N ALA A 56 -25.24 3.16 -3.15
CA ALA A 56 -25.18 1.71 -3.14
C ALA A 56 -25.52 1.14 -1.75
N HIS A 57 -26.75 0.63 -1.58
CA HIS A 57 -27.22 0.02 -0.31
C HIS A 57 -26.23 -0.98 0.33
N LYS A 58 -25.49 -1.75 -0.47
CA LYS A 58 -24.50 -2.72 0.01
C LYS A 58 -23.20 -2.08 0.54
N ASN A 59 -22.83 -0.90 0.05
CA ASN A 59 -21.55 -0.23 0.35
C ASN A 59 -21.72 1.04 1.21
N LYS A 60 -22.95 1.42 1.57
CA LYS A 60 -23.23 2.57 2.44
C LYS A 60 -22.44 2.52 3.76
N LYS A 61 -22.22 1.32 4.32
CA LYS A 61 -21.43 1.10 5.54
C LYS A 61 -19.92 1.40 5.41
N ASN A 62 -19.43 1.55 4.17
CA ASN A 62 -18.04 1.91 3.88
C ASN A 62 -17.90 3.40 3.59
N TYR A 63 -18.99 4.17 3.58
CA TYR A 63 -18.98 5.59 3.27
C TYR A 63 -18.34 6.39 4.41
N THR A 64 -17.41 7.27 4.05
CA THR A 64 -16.69 8.14 5.00
C THR A 64 -17.08 9.61 4.84
N GLY A 65 -18.08 9.93 4.01
CA GLY A 65 -18.45 11.32 3.72
C GLY A 65 -18.94 12.08 4.94
N ASP A 66 -19.48 11.38 5.94
CA ASP A 66 -20.09 11.95 7.14
C ASP A 66 -19.17 11.90 8.39
N VAL A 67 -17.91 11.44 8.26
CA VAL A 67 -16.93 11.39 9.36
C VAL A 67 -15.71 12.25 9.05
N SER A 68 -15.07 12.82 10.07
CA SER A 68 -13.82 13.56 9.90
C SER A 68 -12.65 12.63 9.54
N PHE A 69 -11.54 13.18 9.05
CA PHE A 69 -10.34 12.37 8.81
C PHE A 69 -9.72 11.88 10.14
N GLU A 70 -9.74 12.71 11.18
CA GLU A 70 -9.35 12.33 12.55
C GLU A 70 -10.13 11.09 13.04
N ASP A 71 -11.47 11.13 12.96
CA ASP A 71 -12.32 10.01 13.39
C ASP A 71 -12.04 8.75 12.57
N PHE A 72 -11.84 8.91 11.26
CA PHE A 72 -11.46 7.81 10.38
C PHE A 72 -10.15 7.16 10.82
N VAL A 73 -9.10 7.94 11.11
CA VAL A 73 -7.82 7.41 11.58
C VAL A 73 -7.94 6.78 12.96
N CYS A 74 -8.65 7.42 13.89
CA CYS A 74 -8.94 6.84 15.21
C CYS A 74 -9.64 5.47 15.10
N GLU A 75 -10.57 5.31 14.18
CA GLU A 75 -11.20 4.01 13.88
C GLU A 75 -10.22 3.01 13.27
N VAL A 76 -9.30 3.43 12.40
CA VAL A 76 -8.25 2.57 11.85
C VAL A 76 -7.31 2.06 12.94
N LEU A 77 -7.06 2.84 13.99
CA LEU A 77 -6.17 2.45 15.09
C LEU A 77 -6.78 1.42 16.05
N LYS A 78 -8.10 1.22 16.02
CA LYS A 78 -8.77 0.19 16.85
C LYS A 78 -8.32 -1.23 16.48
N PRO A 79 -8.48 -2.22 17.39
CA PRO A 79 -8.33 -3.63 17.04
C PRO A 79 -9.22 -4.02 15.86
N LYS A 80 -8.74 -4.85 14.93
CA LYS A 80 -9.43 -5.18 13.65
C LYS A 80 -10.87 -5.66 13.86
N ALA A 81 -11.12 -6.43 14.93
CA ALA A 81 -12.45 -6.96 15.25
C ALA A 81 -13.47 -5.88 15.66
N GLU A 82 -12.99 -4.71 16.10
CA GLU A 82 -13.79 -3.60 16.61
C GLU A 82 -13.93 -2.44 15.61
N ARG A 83 -13.14 -2.44 14.53
CA ARG A 83 -13.14 -1.35 13.53
C ARG A 83 -14.49 -1.25 12.84
N ALA A 84 -14.96 -0.01 12.66
CA ALA A 84 -16.03 0.25 11.73
C ALA A 84 -15.67 -0.22 10.30
N THR A 85 -16.66 -0.66 9.52
CA THR A 85 -16.42 -1.20 8.17
C THR A 85 -15.78 -0.18 7.23
N PHE A 86 -16.09 1.11 7.40
CA PHE A 86 -15.46 2.19 6.64
C PHE A 86 -13.98 2.39 6.99
N ALA A 87 -13.49 1.90 8.14
CA ALA A 87 -12.09 1.96 8.56
C ALA A 87 -11.37 0.61 8.40
N ASN A 88 -12.07 -0.42 7.91
CA ASN A 88 -11.45 -1.70 7.57
C ASN A 88 -10.64 -1.57 6.26
N VAL A 89 -9.42 -1.04 6.40
CA VAL A 89 -8.38 -0.96 5.39
C VAL A 89 -7.17 -1.78 5.85
N GLY A 90 -6.37 -2.27 4.90
CA GLY A 90 -5.11 -2.97 5.19
C GLY A 90 -3.99 -1.99 5.58
N SER A 91 -2.75 -2.40 5.29
CA SER A 91 -1.56 -1.57 5.46
C SER A 91 -1.03 -1.04 4.12
N PRO A 92 -0.41 0.15 4.08
CA PRO A 92 0.27 0.67 2.87
C PRO A 92 1.37 -0.26 2.33
N CYS A 93 2.01 -1.07 3.19
CA CYS A 93 3.04 -2.02 2.77
C CYS A 93 2.52 -3.47 2.62
N GLY A 94 1.25 -3.74 2.93
CA GLY A 94 0.71 -5.11 3.02
C GLY A 94 0.87 -5.94 1.74
N VAL A 95 0.81 -5.28 0.57
CA VAL A 95 1.00 -5.95 -0.73
C VAL A 95 2.42 -6.48 -0.94
N ALA A 96 3.42 -5.97 -0.20
CA ALA A 96 4.82 -6.33 -0.36
C ALA A 96 5.31 -7.41 0.60
N LEU A 97 4.47 -7.80 1.57
CA LEU A 97 4.88 -8.65 2.67
C LEU A 97 4.93 -10.15 2.32
N ASN A 98 5.92 -10.82 2.88
CA ASN A 98 6.02 -12.27 3.02
C ASN A 98 5.12 -12.79 4.15
N HIS A 99 5.03 -14.13 4.30
CA HIS A 99 4.28 -14.77 5.38
C HIS A 99 4.81 -14.41 6.77
N ASP A 100 6.12 -14.20 6.89
CA ASP A 100 6.83 -13.88 8.13
C ASP A 100 6.85 -12.37 8.47
N GLY A 101 6.16 -11.54 7.68
CA GLY A 101 6.11 -10.09 7.86
C GLY A 101 7.31 -9.32 7.28
N SER A 102 8.27 -9.97 6.64
CA SER A 102 9.36 -9.30 5.90
C SER A 102 8.89 -8.80 4.51
N ILE A 103 9.66 -7.93 3.87
CA ILE A 103 9.41 -7.48 2.50
C ILE A 103 9.99 -8.47 1.48
N GLY A 104 9.11 -9.08 0.68
CA GLY A 104 9.46 -10.05 -0.34
C GLY A 104 9.64 -9.48 -1.76
N ILE A 105 9.14 -8.28 -2.03
CA ILE A 105 9.24 -7.61 -3.33
C ILE A 105 10.66 -7.09 -3.59
N ASP A 106 11.15 -7.09 -4.83
CA ASP A 106 12.53 -6.71 -5.15
C ASP A 106 12.78 -5.21 -4.98
N ARG A 107 11.83 -4.37 -5.39
CA ARG A 107 11.93 -2.90 -5.31
C ARG A 107 10.63 -2.25 -4.87
N ILE A 108 10.71 -1.19 -4.08
CA ILE A 108 9.56 -0.34 -3.74
C ILE A 108 9.91 1.11 -4.05
N TYR A 109 9.13 1.73 -4.90
CA TYR A 109 9.30 3.13 -5.28
C TYR A 109 8.37 4.04 -4.44
N PRO A 110 8.84 5.21 -4.00
CA PRO A 110 7.97 6.18 -3.34
C PRO A 110 6.92 6.70 -4.34
N TYR A 111 5.66 6.79 -3.90
CA TYR A 111 4.58 7.26 -4.77
C TYR A 111 4.76 8.73 -5.15
N GLU A 112 5.40 9.50 -4.27
CA GLU A 112 5.62 10.94 -4.40
C GLU A 112 6.71 11.25 -5.45
N ASP A 113 7.58 10.29 -5.75
CA ASP A 113 8.60 10.36 -6.81
C ASP A 113 8.67 9.05 -7.62
N LEU A 114 7.97 9.02 -8.76
CA LEU A 114 7.93 7.87 -9.66
C LEU A 114 9.05 7.88 -10.72
N SER A 115 9.97 8.84 -10.67
CA SER A 115 11.01 9.00 -11.68
C SER A 115 11.87 7.73 -11.84
N GLY A 116 12.28 7.10 -10.73
CA GLY A 116 13.05 5.86 -10.78
C GLY A 116 12.23 4.65 -11.22
N LEU A 117 10.92 4.61 -10.98
CA LEU A 117 10.06 3.54 -11.53
C LEU A 117 9.96 3.67 -13.05
N HIS A 118 9.79 4.90 -13.55
CA HIS A 118 9.75 5.15 -14.98
C HIS A 118 11.08 4.76 -15.62
N ALA A 119 12.20 5.23 -15.09
CA ALA A 119 13.53 4.86 -15.58
C ALA A 119 13.73 3.33 -15.61
N PHE A 120 13.32 2.62 -14.56
CA PHE A 120 13.39 1.16 -14.50
C PHE A 120 12.57 0.47 -15.59
N ILE A 121 11.36 0.96 -15.89
CA ILE A 121 10.50 0.41 -16.94
C ILE A 121 11.07 0.74 -18.33
N GLU A 122 11.54 1.96 -18.53
CA GLU A 122 12.12 2.43 -19.80
C GLU A 122 13.38 1.65 -20.15
N GLU A 123 14.27 1.42 -19.18
CA GLU A 123 15.48 0.59 -19.35
C GLU A 123 15.14 -0.84 -19.78
N ARG A 124 14.06 -1.42 -19.22
CA ARG A 124 13.67 -2.81 -19.47
C ARG A 124 12.85 -3.01 -20.74
N THR A 125 12.10 -2.00 -21.16
CA THR A 125 11.21 -2.08 -22.33
C THR A 125 11.78 -1.39 -23.56
N GLY A 126 12.76 -0.49 -23.39
CA GLY A 126 13.30 0.36 -24.45
C GLY A 126 12.32 1.42 -24.95
N ALA A 127 11.21 1.65 -24.23
CA ALA A 127 10.15 2.56 -24.62
C ALA A 127 9.83 3.57 -23.50
N PRO A 128 9.53 4.84 -23.82
CA PRO A 128 9.22 5.86 -22.83
C PRO A 128 7.91 5.58 -22.09
N VAL A 129 7.85 5.96 -20.82
CA VAL A 129 6.65 5.82 -19.99
C VAL A 129 5.84 7.12 -20.00
N GLU A 130 4.70 7.11 -20.67
CA GLU A 130 3.71 8.18 -20.59
C GLU A 130 2.65 7.87 -19.54
N THR A 131 2.52 8.73 -18.52
CA THR A 131 1.46 8.61 -17.51
C THR A 131 0.43 9.74 -17.64
N LYS A 132 -0.85 9.38 -17.49
CA LYS A 132 -1.95 10.33 -17.35
C LYS A 132 -2.49 10.24 -15.93
N GLN A 133 -2.67 11.38 -15.27
CA GLN A 133 -3.35 11.42 -13.98
C GLN A 133 -4.84 11.09 -14.17
N MET A 134 -5.28 9.93 -13.66
CA MET A 134 -6.67 9.46 -13.83
C MET A 134 -7.46 9.37 -12.51
N ASN A 135 -6.87 9.73 -11.37
CA ASN A 135 -7.48 9.58 -10.04
C ASN A 135 -7.33 10.85 -9.19
N THR A 136 -8.05 11.91 -9.53
CA THR A 136 -8.23 13.07 -8.65
C THR A 136 -9.41 12.81 -7.70
N SER A 137 -9.12 12.30 -6.51
CA SER A 137 -10.14 12.23 -5.46
C SER A 137 -10.47 13.64 -4.95
N PRO A 138 -11.70 13.91 -4.47
CA PRO A 138 -12.10 15.24 -4.04
C PRO A 138 -11.16 15.81 -2.99
N VAL A 139 -10.78 17.08 -3.12
CA VAL A 139 -9.94 17.76 -2.11
C VAL A 139 -10.74 17.84 -0.81
N ARG A 140 -10.29 17.08 0.20
CA ARG A 140 -10.76 17.17 1.58
C ARG A 140 -9.54 17.39 2.47
N THR A 141 -9.73 18.22 3.48
CA THR A 141 -8.73 18.50 4.50
C THR A 141 -8.34 17.20 5.21
N LEU A 142 -7.04 16.90 5.21
CA LEU A 142 -6.43 15.83 5.99
C LEU A 142 -5.79 16.44 7.23
N GLU A 143 -6.61 16.90 8.16
CA GLU A 143 -6.13 17.37 9.46
C GLU A 143 -6.08 16.20 10.43
N LEU A 144 -4.93 16.03 11.08
CA LEU A 144 -4.73 15.11 12.19
C LEU A 144 -4.06 15.85 13.33
N SER A 145 -4.55 15.62 14.55
CA SER A 145 -3.91 16.10 15.76
C SER A 145 -2.52 15.47 15.94
N ASP A 146 -1.62 16.15 16.64
CA ASP A 146 -0.29 15.61 16.93
C ASP A 146 -0.36 14.31 17.74
N GLU A 147 -1.36 14.19 18.63
CA GLU A 147 -1.63 12.98 19.41
C GLU A 147 -1.98 11.80 18.49
N THR A 148 -2.94 11.97 17.58
CA THR A 148 -3.36 10.90 16.66
C THR A 148 -2.25 10.56 15.67
N ARG A 149 -1.47 11.55 15.20
CA ARG A 149 -0.27 11.31 14.38
C ARG A 149 0.76 10.45 15.11
N SER A 150 1.05 10.77 16.38
CA SER A 150 2.00 9.99 17.19
C SER A 150 1.52 8.57 17.38
N ARG A 151 0.24 8.37 17.76
CA ARG A 151 -0.34 7.03 17.95
C ARG A 151 -0.31 6.21 16.66
N LEU A 152 -0.62 6.83 15.53
CA LEU A 152 -0.53 6.19 14.21
C LEU A 152 0.92 5.82 13.88
N ARG A 153 1.88 6.72 14.11
CA ARG A 153 3.31 6.44 13.92
C ARG A 153 3.78 5.26 14.75
N ASP A 154 3.36 5.18 16.00
CA ASP A 154 3.77 4.10 16.91
C ASP A 154 3.19 2.74 16.50
N GLN A 155 1.88 2.69 16.19
CA GLN A 155 1.20 1.45 15.82
C GLN A 155 1.61 0.96 14.42
N TRP A 156 1.90 1.89 13.50
CA TRP A 156 2.31 1.58 12.12
C TRP A 156 3.81 1.82 11.90
N ARG A 157 4.63 1.74 12.96
CA ARG A 157 6.07 2.03 12.92
C ARG A 157 6.78 1.38 11.75
N PHE A 158 6.52 0.09 11.49
CA PHE A 158 7.11 -0.62 10.35
C PHE A 158 6.83 0.06 9.00
N ALA A 159 5.59 0.51 8.77
CA ALA A 159 5.22 1.14 7.52
C ALA A 159 5.84 2.54 7.36
N PHE A 160 5.92 3.31 8.45
CA PHE A 160 6.60 4.61 8.43
C PHE A 160 8.09 4.46 8.21
N ASP A 161 8.74 3.60 9.00
CA ASP A 161 10.19 3.38 8.89
C ASP A 161 10.57 2.82 7.52
N LEU A 162 9.70 2.00 6.90
CA LEU A 162 9.87 1.53 5.53
C LEU A 162 9.77 2.69 4.55
N HIS A 163 8.70 3.49 4.60
CA HIS A 163 8.50 4.63 3.70
C HIS A 163 9.65 5.63 3.77
N GLU A 164 10.09 5.99 4.99
CA GLU A 164 11.21 6.91 5.21
C GLU A 164 12.55 6.39 4.70
N SER A 165 12.70 5.07 4.58
CA SER A 165 13.89 4.43 4.03
C SER A 165 13.88 4.26 2.51
N LEU A 166 12.77 4.59 1.84
CA LEU A 166 12.64 4.40 0.40
C LEU A 166 13.57 5.33 -0.37
N ASN A 167 14.25 4.77 -1.35
CA ASN A 167 15.09 5.51 -2.26
C ASN A 167 14.40 5.68 -3.62
N PRO A 168 14.67 6.77 -4.37
CA PRO A 168 14.12 6.96 -5.71
C PRO A 168 14.42 5.80 -6.67
N ASP A 169 15.53 5.09 -6.52
CA ASP A 169 15.91 3.94 -7.35
C ASP A 169 15.14 2.63 -7.02
N GLY A 170 14.29 2.68 -6.00
CA GLY A 170 13.47 1.58 -5.51
C GLY A 170 14.21 0.58 -4.65
N SER A 171 15.48 0.82 -4.31
CA SER A 171 16.25 -0.04 -3.41
C SER A 171 15.66 -0.07 -2.01
N LEU A 172 15.76 -1.23 -1.36
CA LEU A 172 15.22 -1.47 -0.03
C LEU A 172 16.34 -1.65 0.99
N ASP A 173 16.19 -1.01 2.14
CA ASP A 173 17.06 -1.26 3.29
C ASP A 173 16.98 -2.75 3.70
N PRO A 174 18.13 -3.46 3.79
CA PRO A 174 18.18 -4.87 4.17
C PRO A 174 17.44 -5.22 5.47
N ARG A 175 17.28 -4.28 6.40
CA ARG A 175 16.55 -4.50 7.66
C ARG A 175 15.10 -4.94 7.46
N PHE A 176 14.48 -4.61 6.33
CA PHE A 176 13.11 -5.02 6.01
C PHE A 176 13.03 -6.38 5.32
N ARG A 177 14.17 -6.97 4.92
CA ARG A 177 14.24 -8.30 4.28
C ARG A 177 14.20 -9.45 5.28
N SER A 178 14.54 -9.18 6.54
CA SER A 178 14.53 -10.16 7.61
C SER A 178 13.25 -10.01 8.43
N SER A 179 12.70 -11.12 8.92
CA SER A 179 11.56 -11.07 9.83
C SER A 179 11.96 -10.35 11.11
N ASN A 180 11.51 -9.11 11.27
CA ASN A 180 11.37 -8.52 12.60
C ASN A 180 10.13 -9.16 13.22
N ALA A 181 10.35 -10.18 14.04
CA ALA A 181 9.32 -10.80 14.85
C ALA A 181 8.64 -9.73 15.74
N GLY A 182 7.57 -9.09 15.25
CA GLY A 182 6.84 -8.11 16.05
C GLY A 182 5.86 -7.14 15.40
N ALA A 183 5.57 -7.12 14.09
CA ALA A 183 4.78 -5.99 13.54
C ALA A 183 3.69 -6.24 12.50
N VAL A 184 3.38 -7.48 12.09
CA VAL A 184 2.27 -7.66 11.13
C VAL A 184 1.34 -8.80 11.53
N GLU A 185 0.36 -8.50 12.37
CA GLU A 185 -0.88 -9.27 12.40
C GLU A 185 -1.69 -9.01 11.13
N GLU A 186 -1.39 -9.77 10.08
CA GLU A 186 -2.37 -10.06 9.03
C GLU A 186 -2.65 -11.57 9.02
N GLY A 187 -3.61 -11.97 9.87
CA GLY A 187 -4.30 -13.25 9.80
C GLY A 187 -5.45 -13.24 8.77
N PRO A 188 -5.86 -14.44 8.29
CA PRO A 188 -6.34 -14.76 6.94
C PRO A 188 -7.54 -13.96 6.40
#